data_AF-A0A1A8HJF2-F1
#
_entry.id   AF-A0A1A8HJF2-F1
#
_cell.length_a   1.000
_cell.length_b   1.000
_cell.length_c   1.000
_cell.angle_alpha   90.00
_cell.angle_beta   90.00
_cell.angle_gamma   90.00
#
_symmetry.space_group_name_H-M   'P 1'
#
loop_
_entity.id
_entity.type
_entity.pdbx_description
1 polymer ?
#
loop_
_entity_poly.entity_id
_entity_poly.type
_entity_poly.pdbx_seq_one_letter_code
_entity_poly.pdbx_strand_id
1 'polypeptide(L)' 'VTVHEGPERDHEVVEQHVHPIYDYTVSRYNHDIALLKLATPVELSNNRRPICLGPKDFIQTLLRESTSS' A
#
# COMPACT_ATOMS: atom_id res chain seq x y z
N VAL A 1 -7.62 25.72 -18.38
CA VAL A 1 -7.08 25.90 -17.01
C VAL A 1 -5.95 24.90 -16.86
N THR A 2 -4.70 25.36 -16.82
CA THR A 2 -3.53 24.49 -16.60
C THR A 2 -3.14 24.63 -15.13
N VAL A 3 -3.70 23.78 -14.28
CA VAL A 3 -3.31 23.70 -12.87
C VAL A 3 -1.92 23.06 -12.82
N HIS A 4 -0.98 23.71 -12.14
CA HIS A 4 0.36 23.15 -11.97
C HIS A 4 0.34 22.14 -10.82
N GLU A 5 0.14 20.87 -11.16
CA GLU A 5 -0.08 19.75 -10.22
C GLU A 5 1.15 19.31 -9.41
N GLY A 6 2.29 20.00 -9.47
CA GLY A 6 3.43 19.70 -8.59
C GLY A 6 4.33 18.53 -9.05
N PRO A 7 5.14 17.92 -8.15
CA PRO A 7 6.04 16.80 -8.46
C PRO A 7 5.36 15.42 -8.63
N GLU A 8 4.04 15.36 -8.55
CA GLU A 8 3.18 14.19 -8.70
C GLU A 8 3.30 13.59 -10.10
N ARG A 9 3.09 12.27 -10.21
CA ARG A 9 3.16 11.53 -11.48
C ARG A 9 2.03 10.53 -11.54
N ASP A 10 1.27 10.59 -12.63
CA ASP A 10 0.24 9.60 -12.92
C ASP A 10 0.87 8.34 -13.52
N HIS A 11 0.38 7.19 -13.07
CA HIS A 11 0.78 5.88 -13.59
C HIS A 11 -0.46 5.05 -13.90
N GLU A 12 -0.49 4.46 -15.08
CA GLU A 12 -1.51 3.46 -15.42
C GLU A 12 -1.29 2.17 -14.63
N VAL A 13 -2.39 1.53 -14.22
CA VAL A 13 -2.38 0.22 -13.56
C VAL A 13 -2.57 -0.86 -14.61
N VAL A 14 -1.65 -1.82 -14.69
CA VAL A 14 -1.72 -2.92 -15.66
C VAL A 14 -2.22 -4.22 -15.07
N GLU A 15 -2.01 -4.45 -13.77
CA GLU A 15 -2.50 -5.66 -13.09
C GLU A 15 -2.98 -5.32 -11.68
N GLN A 16 -4.00 -6.05 -11.23
CA GLN A 16 -4.57 -5.96 -9.90
C GLN A 16 -4.56 -7.35 -9.26
N HIS A 17 -3.88 -7.49 -8.13
CA HIS A 17 -3.83 -8.74 -7.35
C HIS A 17 -4.62 -8.54 -6.07
N VAL A 18 -5.93 -8.82 -6.13
CA VAL A 18 -6.81 -8.83 -4.96
C VAL A 18 -6.47 -10.01 -4.07
N HIS A 19 -6.55 -9.85 -2.74
CA HIS A 19 -6.29 -10.95 -1.82
C HIS A 19 -7.20 -12.15 -2.15
N PRO A 20 -6.68 -13.39 -2.26
CA PRO A 20 -7.42 -14.53 -2.81
C PRO A 20 -8.71 -14.93 -2.07
N ILE A 21 -8.83 -14.53 -0.80
CA ILE A 21 -9.97 -14.84 0.07
C ILE A 21 -10.71 -13.60 0.55
N TYR A 22 -10.50 -12.44 -0.10
CA TYR A 22 -11.34 -11.28 0.15
C TYR A 22 -12.75 -11.54 -0.38
N ASP A 23 -13.76 -11.37 0.46
CA ASP A 23 -15.17 -11.48 0.09
C ASP A 23 -16.01 -10.47 0.88
N TYR A 24 -16.39 -9.39 0.20
CA TYR A 24 -17.21 -8.30 0.76
C TYR A 24 -18.55 -8.78 1.32
N THR A 25 -19.12 -9.84 0.74
CA THR A 25 -20.45 -10.35 1.13
C THR A 25 -20.40 -11.14 2.43
N VAL A 26 -19.27 -11.81 2.69
CA VAL A 26 -19.02 -12.56 3.94
C VAL A 26 -18.52 -11.64 5.03
N SER A 27 -17.54 -10.79 4.72
CA SER A 27 -17.00 -9.80 5.65
C SER A 27 -16.40 -8.63 4.88
N ARG A 28 -16.96 -7.45 5.12
CA ARG A 28 -16.57 -6.23 4.42
C ARG A 28 -15.07 -5.91 4.51
N TYR A 29 -14.43 -6.25 5.63
CA TYR A 29 -13.07 -5.76 5.96
C TYR A 29 -12.04 -6.88 6.18
N ASN A 30 -12.44 -8.16 6.23
CA ASN A 30 -11.46 -9.23 6.37
C ASN A 30 -10.70 -9.40 5.06
N HIS A 31 -9.37 -9.43 5.16
CA HIS A 31 -8.48 -9.54 3.99
C HIS A 31 -8.65 -8.43 2.95
N ASP A 32 -9.12 -7.26 3.38
CA ASP A 32 -9.31 -6.08 2.52
C ASP A 32 -7.97 -5.43 2.17
N ILE A 33 -7.23 -6.09 1.28
CA ILE A 33 -5.92 -5.66 0.76
C ILE A 33 -5.73 -6.15 -0.67
N ALA A 34 -5.04 -5.36 -1.49
CA ALA A 34 -4.66 -5.71 -2.85
C ALA A 34 -3.30 -5.12 -3.21
N LEU A 35 -2.63 -5.71 -4.21
CA LEU A 35 -1.43 -5.15 -4.83
C LEU A 35 -1.76 -4.67 -6.25
N LEU A 36 -1.25 -3.49 -6.61
CA LEU A 36 -1.38 -2.93 -7.96
C LEU A 36 -0.02 -2.94 -8.63
N LYS A 37 0.05 -3.44 -9.86
CA LYS A 37 1.23 -3.35 -10.71
C LYS A 37 1.06 -2.19 -11.67
N LEU A 38 2.01 -1.26 -11.65
CA LEU A 38 2.03 -0.10 -12.54
C LEU A 38 2.60 -0.48 -13.91
N ALA A 39 2.11 0.18 -14.97
CA ALA A 39 2.61 0.02 -16.33
C ALA A 39 4.10 0.38 -16.44
N THR A 40 4.49 1.43 -15.73
CA THR A 40 5.85 1.96 -15.68
C THR A 40 6.33 2.02 -14.22
N PRO A 41 7.60 1.68 -13.95
CA PRO A 41 8.17 1.82 -12.61
C PRO A 41 8.15 3.27 -12.12
N VAL A 42 7.98 3.47 -10.81
CA VAL A 42 8.08 4.80 -10.20
C VAL A 42 9.55 5.23 -10.11
N GLU A 43 9.84 6.45 -10.58
CA GLU A 43 11.15 7.08 -10.38
C GLU A 43 11.32 7.57 -8.93
N LEU A 44 12.25 6.95 -8.20
CA LEU A 44 12.53 7.28 -6.81
C LEU A 44 13.20 8.65 -6.68
N SER A 45 12.79 9.41 -5.66
CA SER A 45 13.35 10.73 -5.35
C SER A 45 13.14 11.08 -3.88
N ASN A 46 13.52 12.29 -3.44
CA ASN A 46 13.17 12.78 -2.11
C ASN A 46 11.65 12.88 -1.89
N ASN A 47 10.88 13.06 -2.96
CA ASN A 47 9.43 13.24 -2.92
C ASN A 47 8.65 11.95 -3.23
N ARG A 48 9.34 10.88 -3.68
CA ARG A 48 8.73 9.58 -4.06
C ARG A 48 9.59 8.44 -3.53
N ARG A 49 9.20 7.86 -2.40
CA ARG A 49 9.92 6.77 -1.73
C ARG A 49 8.93 5.70 -1.28
N PRO A 50 9.30 4.41 -1.36
CA PRO A 50 8.49 3.35 -0.77
C PRO A 50 8.53 3.43 0.76
N ILE A 51 7.50 2.87 1.39
CA ILE A 51 7.51 2.60 2.83
C ILE A 51 8.26 1.29 3.12
N CYS A 52 8.87 1.19 4.30
CA CYS A 52 9.48 -0.05 4.76
C CYS A 52 8.40 -1.04 5.24
N LEU A 53 8.56 -2.32 4.90
CA LEU A 53 7.74 -3.40 5.46
C LEU A 53 8.59 -4.18 6.48
N GLY A 54 8.22 -4.06 7.76
CA GLY A 54 8.93 -4.73 8.84
C GLY A 54 8.63 -6.25 8.89
N PRO A 55 9.56 -7.06 9.40
CA PRO A 55 9.30 -8.46 9.68
C PRO A 55 8.12 -8.62 10.66
N LYS A 56 7.31 -9.67 10.47
CA LYS A 56 6.11 -9.93 11.28
C LYS A 56 6.41 -9.92 12.79
N ASP A 57 7.44 -10.65 13.21
CA ASP A 57 7.77 -10.81 14.64
C ASP A 57 8.16 -9.49 15.28
N PHE A 58 8.91 -8.66 14.54
CA PHE A 58 9.30 -7.32 14.98
C PHE A 58 8.08 -6.44 15.17
N ILE A 59 7.18 -6.38 14.18
CA ILE A 59 5.97 -5.56 14.25
C ILE A 59 5.01 -6.06 15.35
N GLN A 60 4.83 -7.38 15.50
CA GLN A 60 3.99 -7.92 16.57
C GLN A 60 4.53 -7.60 17.96
N THR A 61 5.86 -7.62 18.15
CA THR A 61 6.48 -7.26 19.42
C THR A 61 6.21 -5.79 19.75
N LEU A 62 6.48 -4.89 18.81
CA LEU A 62 6.21 -3.45 18.98
C LEU A 62 4.75 -3.15 19.29
N LEU A 63 3.81 -3.80 18.58
CA LEU A 63 2.38 -3.59 18.82
C LEU A 63 1.98 -4.02 20.23
N ARG A 64 2.46 -5.17 20.71
CA ARG A 64 2.16 -5.65 22.07
C ARG A 64 2.67 -4.69 23.13
N GLU A 65 3.90 -4.21 22.98
CA GLU A 65 4.50 -3.22 23.90
C GLU A 65 3.67 -1.93 23.94
N SER A 66 3.25 -1.42 22.78
CA SER A 66 2.43 -0.20 22.68
C SER A 66 1.07 -0.29 23.37
N THR A 67 0.47 -1.49 23.41
CA THR A 67 -0.83 -1.72 24.07
C THR A 67 -0.74 -1.96 25.57
N SER A 68 0.47 -2.19 26.09
CA SER A 68 0.72 -2.44 27.51
C SER A 68 1.10 -1.18 28.31
N SER A 69 1.12 -0.02 27.65
CA SER A 69 1.37 1.30 28.24
C SER A 69 0.09 2.12 28.38
#